data_AF-A0AAG5DAE5-F1
#
_entry.id   AF-A0AAG5DAE5-F1
#
_cell.length_a   1.000
_cell.length_b   1.000
_cell.length_c   1.000
_cell.angle_alpha   90.00
_cell.angle_beta   90.00
_cell.angle_gamma   90.00
#
_symmetry.space_group_name_H-M   'P 1'
#
loop_
_entity.id
_entity.type
_entity.pdbx_description
1 polymer ?
#
loop_
_entity_poly.entity_id
_entity_poly.type
_entity_poly.pdbx_seq_one_letter_code
_entity_poly.pdbx_strand_id
1 'polypeptide(L)'
;MKFFVFSAVLCALVATGTAQTAKSPKILAMQNGLGSMLELVKDLTVATNDVISDINVQAAMKNANNIITAIKKLYPVYGTTNTSGVTTSQRNKLNTALNAFKNAITALEAGLSNFPISPANLSSQLKTLHNAFLGLGGSVVPL
;
A
#
# COMPACT_ATOMS: atom_id res chain seq x y z
N MET A 1 -6.32 4.91 -22.15
CA MET A 1 -7.60 5.26 -21.46
C MET A 1 -8.08 4.11 -20.57
N LYS A 2 -7.28 3.69 -19.58
CA LYS A 2 -7.58 2.52 -18.73
C LYS A 2 -7.53 2.82 -17.22
N PHE A 3 -7.00 4.00 -16.85
CA PHE A 3 -6.93 4.49 -15.46
C PHE A 3 -8.22 5.16 -14.98
N PHE A 4 -9.02 5.74 -15.88
CA PHE A 4 -10.26 6.43 -15.50
C PHE A 4 -11.35 5.47 -14.98
N VAL A 5 -11.35 4.21 -15.43
CA VAL A 5 -12.30 3.19 -14.95
C VAL A 5 -11.98 2.77 -13.51
N PHE A 6 -10.70 2.77 -13.12
CA PHE A 6 -10.29 2.43 -11.74
C PHE A 6 -10.73 3.47 -10.71
N SER A 7 -10.72 4.76 -11.08
CA SER A 7 -11.16 5.82 -10.17
C SER A 7 -12.68 5.81 -9.98
N ALA A 8 -13.45 5.44 -11.00
CA ALA A 8 -14.90 5.37 -10.92
C ALA A 8 -15.41 4.22 -10.03
N VAL A 9 -14.73 3.07 -10.02
CA VAL A 9 -15.09 1.93 -9.16
C VAL A 9 -14.80 2.23 -7.68
N LEU A 10 -13.72 2.95 -7.39
CA LEU A 10 -13.41 3.39 -6.03
C LEU A 10 -14.40 4.45 -5.51
N CYS A 11 -14.84 5.38 -6.36
CA CYS A 11 -15.84 6.40 -5.97
C CYS A 11 -17.26 5.82 -5.82
N ALA A 12 -17.66 4.85 -6.67
CA ALA A 12 -18.99 4.24 -6.59
C ALA A 12 -19.17 3.36 -5.34
N LEU A 13 -18.09 2.75 -4.83
CA LEU A 13 -18.15 1.91 -3.62
C LEU A 13 -18.33 2.72 -2.33
N VAL A 14 -18.06 4.03 -2.37
CA VAL A 14 -18.31 4.96 -1.24
C VAL A 14 -19.79 5.35 -1.15
N ALA A 15 -20.55 5.27 -2.24
CA ALA A 15 -21.91 5.80 -2.32
C ALA A 15 -23.03 4.83 -1.89
N THR A 16 -22.77 3.52 -1.81
CA THR A 16 -23.81 2.54 -1.39
C THR A 16 -23.87 2.33 0.13
N GLY A 17 -23.14 3.12 0.92
CA GLY A 17 -23.06 3.02 2.37
C GLY A 17 -23.93 4.03 3.12
N THR A 18 -25.20 4.23 2.75
CA THR A 18 -26.13 5.07 3.55
C THR A 18 -26.79 4.31 4.71
N ALA A 19 -26.33 3.10 5.04
CA ALA A 19 -26.58 2.49 6.35
C ALA A 19 -25.58 3.07 7.36
N GLN A 20 -25.86 4.29 7.81
CA GLN A 20 -25.08 5.08 8.76
C GLN A 20 -25.15 4.46 10.17
N THR A 21 -24.51 3.30 10.39
CA THR A 21 -23.87 3.03 11.67
C THR A 21 -22.56 3.80 11.65
N ALA A 22 -22.39 4.76 12.55
CA ALA A 22 -21.14 5.54 12.64
C ALA A 22 -19.94 4.58 12.68
N LYS A 23 -19.18 4.49 11.57
CA LYS A 23 -17.99 3.64 11.52
C LYS A 23 -17.10 4.02 12.69
N SER A 24 -16.63 3.03 13.45
CA SER A 24 -15.82 3.33 14.64
C SER A 24 -14.62 4.20 14.22
N PRO A 25 -14.22 5.20 15.04
CA PRO A 25 -13.07 6.07 14.73
C PRO A 25 -11.80 5.28 14.38
N LYS A 26 -11.68 4.07 14.94
CA LYS A 26 -10.59 3.12 14.69
C LYS A 26 -10.60 2.55 13.26
N ILE A 27 -11.78 2.21 12.75
CA ILE A 27 -11.95 1.73 11.37
C ILE A 27 -11.67 2.86 10.38
N LEU A 28 -12.17 4.07 10.68
CA LEU A 28 -11.89 5.25 9.86
C LEU A 28 -10.39 5.57 9.82
N ALA A 29 -9.67 5.45 10.94
CA ALA A 29 -8.22 5.60 10.98
C ALA A 29 -7.50 4.61 10.06
N MET A 30 -7.94 3.34 10.03
CA MET A 30 -7.38 2.33 9.12
C MET A 30 -7.67 2.62 7.64
N GLN A 31 -8.86 3.13 7.33
CA GLN A 31 -9.26 3.52 5.97
C GLN A 31 -8.50 4.76 5.49
N ASN A 32 -8.32 5.76 6.35
CA ASN A 32 -7.49 6.94 6.06
C ASN A 32 -6.02 6.56 5.89
N GLY A 33 -5.50 5.67 6.75
CA GLY A 33 -4.14 5.13 6.60
C GLY A 33 -3.94 4.42 5.26
N LEU A 34 -4.95 3.67 4.80
CA LEU A 34 -4.92 3.02 3.49
C LEU A 34 -4.90 4.05 2.35
N GLY A 35 -5.69 5.12 2.48
CA GLY A 35 -5.69 6.24 1.53
C GLY A 35 -4.32 6.91 1.43
N SER A 36 -3.68 7.22 2.56
CA SER A 36 -2.32 7.76 2.58
C SER A 36 -1.29 6.79 1.99
N MET A 37 -1.43 5.48 2.25
CA MET A 37 -0.57 4.48 1.63
C MET A 37 -0.76 4.38 0.11
N LEU A 38 -1.97 4.57 -0.41
CA LEU A 38 -2.24 4.51 -1.86
C LEU A 38 -1.41 5.57 -2.61
N GLU A 39 -1.41 6.81 -2.10
CA GLU A 39 -0.62 7.90 -2.69
C GLU A 39 0.87 7.58 -2.68
N LEU A 40 1.38 7.08 -1.55
CA LEU A 40 2.79 6.69 -1.43
C LEU A 40 3.15 5.50 -2.33
N VAL A 41 2.28 4.50 -2.48
CA VAL A 41 2.52 3.35 -3.39
C VAL A 41 2.55 3.81 -4.84
N LYS A 42 1.68 4.76 -5.22
CA LYS A 42 1.70 5.40 -6.54
C LYS A 42 3.03 6.12 -6.78
N ASP A 43 3.46 6.97 -5.85
CA ASP A 43 4.71 7.72 -5.98
C ASP A 43 5.94 6.81 -5.97
N LEU A 44 5.93 5.74 -5.16
CA LEU A 44 6.98 4.72 -5.13
C LEU A 44 7.10 3.99 -6.46
N THR A 45 5.97 3.74 -7.13
CA THR A 45 5.94 3.12 -8.45
C THR A 45 6.62 4.02 -9.48
N VAL A 46 6.33 5.33 -9.46
CA VAL A 46 6.97 6.30 -10.35
C VAL A 46 8.49 6.35 -10.09
N ALA A 47 8.90 6.53 -8.83
CA ALA A 47 10.32 6.59 -8.48
C ALA A 47 11.07 5.31 -8.85
N THR A 48 10.47 4.14 -8.65
CA THR A 48 11.08 2.86 -9.03
C THR A 48 11.16 2.70 -10.56
N ASN A 49 10.16 3.18 -11.31
CA ASN A 49 10.21 3.18 -12.77
C ASN A 49 11.29 4.11 -13.33
N ASP A 50 11.56 5.24 -12.66
CA ASP A 50 12.66 6.13 -13.02
C ASP A 50 14.01 5.42 -12.81
N VAL A 51 14.17 4.67 -11.72
CA VAL A 51 15.35 3.80 -11.50
C VAL A 51 15.47 2.74 -12.60
N ILE A 52 14.38 2.06 -12.95
CA ILE A 52 14.33 1.04 -14.01
C ILE A 52 14.74 1.63 -15.37
N SER A 53 14.33 2.87 -15.65
CA SER A 53 14.55 3.55 -16.92
C SER A 53 15.88 4.29 -17.00
N ASP A 54 16.74 4.15 -15.97
CA ASP A 54 18.02 4.85 -15.84
C ASP A 54 17.89 6.39 -15.84
N ILE A 55 16.76 6.91 -15.38
CA ILE A 55 16.47 8.35 -15.32
C ILE A 55 16.83 8.87 -13.94
N ASN A 56 17.88 9.71 -13.86
CA ASN A 56 18.30 10.34 -12.60
C ASN A 56 18.40 9.35 -11.43
N VAL A 57 18.97 8.16 -11.68
CA VAL A 57 18.88 6.97 -10.79
C VAL A 57 19.17 7.28 -9.33
N GLN A 58 20.20 8.07 -9.03
CA GLN A 58 20.52 8.43 -7.64
C GLN A 58 19.40 9.21 -6.95
N ALA A 59 18.81 10.19 -7.65
CA ALA A 59 17.68 10.96 -7.12
C ALA A 59 16.42 10.10 -7.01
N ALA A 60 16.18 9.24 -8.00
CA ALA A 60 15.05 8.31 -8.00
C ALA A 60 15.15 7.28 -6.86
N MET A 61 16.32 6.69 -6.64
CA MET A 61 16.59 5.78 -5.52
C MET A 61 16.41 6.46 -4.16
N LYS A 62 16.95 7.68 -4.01
CA LYS A 62 16.75 8.48 -2.79
C LYS A 62 15.27 8.74 -2.54
N ASN A 63 14.52 9.11 -3.58
CA ASN A 63 13.09 9.34 -3.49
C ASN A 63 12.33 8.05 -3.10
N ALA A 64 12.62 6.93 -3.76
CA ALA A 64 12.03 5.64 -3.46
C ALA A 64 12.26 5.23 -1.99
N ASN A 65 13.47 5.39 -1.47
CA ASN A 65 13.80 5.09 -0.07
C ASN A 65 13.07 6.01 0.94
N ASN A 66 12.92 7.29 0.61
CA ASN A 66 12.14 8.22 1.43
C ASN A 66 10.66 7.81 1.48
N ILE A 67 10.09 7.42 0.34
CA ILE A 67 8.70 6.97 0.25
C ILE A 67 8.50 5.65 1.00
N ILE A 68 9.42 4.69 0.86
CA ILE A 68 9.41 3.44 1.64
C ILE A 68 9.41 3.75 3.15
N THR A 69 10.24 4.69 3.59
CA THR A 69 10.27 5.13 4.99
C THR A 69 8.93 5.74 5.42
N ALA A 70 8.30 6.56 4.58
CA ALA A 70 6.98 7.12 4.85
C ALA A 70 5.90 6.04 4.97
N ILE A 71 5.92 5.02 4.09
CA ILE A 71 5.00 3.87 4.16
C ILE A 71 5.18 3.12 5.48
N LYS A 72 6.43 2.84 5.89
CA LYS A 72 6.74 2.13 7.14
C LYS A 72 6.18 2.85 8.37
N LYS A 73 6.15 4.19 8.37
CA LYS A 73 5.57 4.99 9.46
C LYS A 73 4.05 4.82 9.60
N LEU A 74 3.36 4.33 8.57
CA LEU A 74 1.91 4.09 8.60
C LEU A 74 1.55 2.69 9.11
N TYR A 75 2.50 1.75 9.23
CA TYR A 75 2.23 0.41 9.77
C TYR A 75 1.55 0.37 11.15
N PRO A 76 1.89 1.25 12.12
CA PRO A 76 1.26 1.25 13.44
C PRO A 76 -0.25 1.53 13.40
N VAL A 77 -0.78 2.15 12.34
CA VAL A 77 -2.22 2.39 12.17
C VAL A 77 -3.02 1.09 12.18
N TYR A 78 -2.42 -0.01 11.74
CA TYR A 78 -3.05 -1.34 11.74
C TYR A 78 -2.69 -2.18 12.98
N GLY A 79 -2.15 -1.54 14.02
CA GLY A 79 -1.85 -2.17 15.29
C GLY A 79 -3.09 -2.39 16.18
N THR A 80 -2.86 -3.01 17.33
CA THR A 80 -3.90 -3.44 18.28
C THR A 80 -4.84 -2.31 18.72
N THR A 81 -4.33 -1.08 18.84
CA THR A 81 -5.11 0.13 19.18
C THR A 81 -6.36 0.29 18.29
N ASN A 82 -6.19 0.08 16.98
CA ASN A 82 -7.27 0.28 16.00
C ASN A 82 -7.96 -1.03 15.60
N THR A 83 -7.32 -2.19 15.79
CA THR A 83 -7.93 -3.48 15.44
C THR A 83 -8.70 -4.15 16.58
N SER A 84 -8.71 -3.57 17.78
CA SER A 84 -9.34 -4.20 18.96
C SER A 84 -10.85 -4.43 18.82
N GLY A 85 -11.53 -3.57 18.05
CA GLY A 85 -12.97 -3.68 17.76
C GLY A 85 -13.30 -4.56 16.55
N VAL A 86 -12.29 -5.12 15.90
CA VAL A 86 -12.46 -5.99 14.72
C VAL A 86 -12.54 -7.45 15.18
N THR A 87 -13.43 -8.23 14.55
CA THR A 87 -13.58 -9.67 14.81
C THR A 87 -12.26 -10.41 14.62
N THR A 88 -12.06 -11.51 15.33
CA THR A 88 -10.81 -12.30 15.26
C THR A 88 -10.49 -12.74 13.83
N SER A 89 -11.50 -13.23 13.09
CA SER A 89 -11.33 -13.66 11.69
C SER A 89 -10.84 -12.51 10.80
N GLN A 90 -11.43 -11.33 10.93
CA GLN A 90 -11.07 -10.18 10.11
C GLN A 90 -9.73 -9.57 10.54
N ARG A 91 -9.39 -9.62 11.83
CA ARG A 91 -8.08 -9.24 12.35
C ARG A 91 -6.97 -10.15 11.82
N ASN A 92 -7.23 -11.46 11.73
CA ASN A 92 -6.30 -12.41 11.13
C ASN A 92 -6.08 -12.13 9.64
N LYS A 93 -7.16 -11.86 8.88
CA LYS A 93 -7.06 -11.45 7.46
C LYS A 93 -6.24 -10.18 7.29
N LEU A 94 -6.51 -9.16 8.10
CA LEU A 94 -5.76 -7.91 8.10
C LEU A 94 -4.28 -8.13 8.41
N ASN A 95 -3.95 -8.91 9.44
CA ASN A 95 -2.58 -9.19 9.82
C ASN A 95 -1.82 -9.94 8.72
N THR A 96 -2.44 -10.94 8.10
CA THR A 96 -1.86 -11.66 6.96
C THR A 96 -1.58 -10.72 5.79
N ALA A 97 -2.56 -9.88 5.43
CA ALA A 97 -2.41 -8.93 4.33
C ALA A 97 -1.35 -7.86 4.62
N LEU A 98 -1.32 -7.33 5.86
CA LEU A 98 -0.32 -6.36 6.29
C LEU A 98 1.09 -6.97 6.26
N ASN A 99 1.25 -8.22 6.70
CA ASN A 99 2.54 -8.90 6.64
C ASN A 99 2.99 -9.14 5.20
N ALA A 100 2.09 -9.54 4.31
CA ALA A 100 2.41 -9.65 2.88
C ALA A 100 2.86 -8.31 2.29
N PHE A 101 2.17 -7.22 2.63
CA PHE A 101 2.54 -5.87 2.19
C PHE A 101 3.90 -5.42 2.74
N LYS A 102 4.16 -5.63 4.04
CA LYS A 102 5.46 -5.37 4.66
C LYS A 102 6.60 -6.13 3.97
N ASN A 103 6.40 -7.41 3.69
CA ASN A 103 7.39 -8.24 3.01
C ASN A 103 7.66 -7.74 1.59
N ALA A 104 6.63 -7.32 0.85
CA ALA A 104 6.79 -6.75 -0.48
C ALA A 104 7.56 -5.42 -0.47
N ILE A 105 7.29 -4.55 0.51
CA ILE A 105 8.07 -3.31 0.71
C ILE A 105 9.54 -3.63 0.99
N THR A 106 9.82 -4.55 1.92
CA THR A 106 11.20 -4.96 2.26
C THR A 106 11.91 -5.59 1.05
N ALA A 107 11.23 -6.40 0.27
CA ALA A 107 11.80 -7.01 -0.94
C ALA A 107 12.16 -5.94 -1.98
N LEU A 108 11.29 -4.95 -2.19
CA LEU A 108 11.55 -3.85 -3.11
C LEU A 108 12.72 -2.96 -2.61
N GLU A 109 12.75 -2.63 -1.33
CA GLU A 109 13.85 -1.89 -0.70
C GLU A 109 15.19 -2.61 -0.87
N ALA A 110 15.21 -3.93 -0.66
CA ALA A 110 16.38 -4.76 -0.91
C ALA A 110 16.76 -4.78 -2.39
N GLY A 111 15.80 -4.85 -3.30
CA GLY A 111 16.04 -4.80 -4.75
C GLY A 111 16.64 -3.47 -5.20
N LEU A 112 16.17 -2.35 -4.66
CA LEU A 112 16.73 -1.01 -4.90
C LEU A 112 18.14 -0.87 -4.35
N SER A 113 18.48 -1.63 -3.30
CA SER A 113 19.81 -1.59 -2.67
C SER A 113 20.81 -2.60 -3.25
N ASN A 114 20.36 -3.51 -4.11
CA ASN A 114 21.19 -4.57 -4.67
C ASN A 114 21.87 -4.11 -5.96
N PHE A 115 23.19 -4.20 -6.02
CA PHE A 115 23.99 -3.76 -7.17
C PHE A 115 24.67 -4.96 -7.85
N PRO A 116 24.60 -5.07 -9.19
CA PRO A 116 23.90 -4.17 -10.11
C PRO A 116 22.37 -4.27 -10.01
N ILE A 117 21.68 -3.15 -10.23
CA ILE A 117 20.21 -3.11 -10.22
C ILE A 117 19.69 -3.94 -11.39
N SER A 118 18.72 -4.81 -11.11
CA SER A 118 18.03 -5.61 -12.13
C SER A 118 16.63 -5.04 -12.40
N PRO A 119 16.40 -4.43 -13.58
CA PRO A 119 15.10 -3.90 -13.98
C PRO A 119 13.96 -4.92 -13.93
N ALA A 120 14.24 -6.17 -14.34
CA ALA A 120 13.27 -7.26 -14.31
C ALA A 120 12.88 -7.64 -12.89
N ASN A 121 13.86 -7.66 -11.96
CA ASN A 121 13.59 -7.93 -10.55
C ASN A 121 12.75 -6.81 -9.91
N LEU A 122 13.12 -5.53 -10.12
CA LEU A 122 12.35 -4.40 -9.60
C LEU A 122 10.92 -4.38 -10.13
N SER A 123 10.72 -4.67 -11.43
CA SER A 123 9.39 -4.76 -12.04
C SER A 123 8.54 -5.87 -11.40
N SER A 124 9.15 -7.03 -11.14
CA SER A 124 8.48 -8.15 -10.45
C SER A 124 8.12 -7.80 -8.99
N GLN A 125 9.03 -7.12 -8.29
CA GLN A 125 8.83 -6.66 -6.92
C GLN A 125 7.75 -5.59 -6.82
N LEU A 126 7.68 -4.65 -7.78
CA LEU A 126 6.57 -3.69 -7.89
C LEU A 126 5.23 -4.38 -8.08
N LYS A 127 5.15 -5.38 -8.98
CA LYS A 127 3.93 -6.15 -9.18
C LYS A 127 3.51 -6.87 -7.90
N THR A 128 4.48 -7.46 -7.19
CA THR A 128 4.24 -8.12 -5.89
C THR A 128 3.73 -7.12 -4.85
N LEU A 129 4.31 -5.92 -4.80
CA LEU A 129 3.87 -4.83 -3.94
C LEU A 129 2.44 -4.40 -4.24
N HIS A 130 2.07 -4.20 -5.51
CA HIS A 130 0.72 -3.82 -5.89
C HIS A 130 -0.31 -4.88 -5.50
N ASN A 131 -0.01 -6.15 -5.74
CA ASN A 131 -0.88 -7.25 -5.33
C ASN A 131 -1.06 -7.32 -3.81
N ALA A 132 0.03 -7.14 -3.05
CA ALA A 132 -0.03 -7.12 -1.60
C ALA A 132 -0.82 -5.91 -1.07
N PHE A 133 -0.68 -4.74 -1.72
CA PHE A 133 -1.45 -3.54 -1.38
C PHE A 133 -2.95 -3.73 -1.63
N LEU A 134 -3.33 -4.34 -2.76
CA LEU A 134 -4.72 -4.68 -3.06
C LEU A 134 -5.28 -5.69 -2.03
N GLY A 135 -4.48 -6.68 -1.62
CA GLY A 135 -4.83 -7.61 -0.55
C GLY A 135 -5.08 -6.90 0.79
N LEU A 136 -4.23 -5.91 1.12
CA LEU A 136 -4.43 -5.07 2.30
C LEU A 136 -5.73 -4.26 2.20
N GLY A 137 -5.99 -3.62 1.07
CA GLY A 137 -7.23 -2.90 0.82
C GLY A 137 -8.48 -3.78 0.97
N GLY A 138 -8.44 -4.99 0.41
CA GLY A 138 -9.53 -5.98 0.55
C GLY A 138 -9.77 -6.45 1.99
N SER A 139 -8.80 -6.28 2.89
CA SER A 139 -8.96 -6.59 4.33
C SER A 139 -9.49 -5.40 5.16
N VAL A 140 -9.36 -4.17 4.66
CA VAL A 140 -9.68 -2.93 5.39
C VAL A 140 -10.99 -2.29 4.91
N VAL A 141 -11.30 -2.36 3.61
CA VAL A 141 -12.54 -1.76 3.04
C VAL A 141 -13.82 -2.40 3.59
N PRO A 142 -13.90 -3.73 3.81
CA PRO A 142 -15.09 -4.37 4.38
C PRO A 142 -15.30 -4.15 5.89
N LEU A 143 -14.40 -3.41 6.55
CA LEU A 143 -14.54 -2.97 7.96
C LEU A 143 -15.49 -1.78 8.07
#